data_AF-A0A419S5S6-F1
#
_entry.id   AF-A0A419S5S6-F1
#
_cell.length_a   1.000
_cell.length_b   1.000
_cell.length_c   1.000
_cell.angle_alpha   90.00
_cell.angle_beta   90.00
_cell.angle_gamma   90.00
#
_symmetry.space_group_name_H-M   'P 1'
#
loop_
_entity.id
_entity.type
_entity.pdbx_description
1 polymer ?
#
loop_
_entity_poly.entity_id
_entity_poly.type
_entity_poly.pdbx_seq_one_letter_code
_entity_poly.pdbx_strand_id
1 'polypeptide(L)'
;METVKITKGLVLLALPALVTTACSHSDAKYKNLQTGEKVYIIKSESGQAIDSVSGKPVEFYVDLDTKDTIYGETGEVVNNKIVKTADNVYKLDESKFKSDVEKLLESGEDVKVKRDGDELKIKTDDKKIKIEDGETKVKDR
;
A
#
# COMPACT_ATOMS: atom_id res chain seq x y z
N MET A 1 45.26 62.40 -8.27
CA MET A 1 46.04 61.23 -7.80
C MET A 1 45.36 60.76 -6.53
N GLU A 2 44.77 59.58 -6.38
CA GLU A 2 44.69 58.35 -7.17
C GLU A 2 43.30 57.72 -6.92
N THR A 3 42.77 57.04 -7.92
CA THR A 3 41.51 56.28 -7.85
C THR A 3 41.75 54.90 -7.25
N VAL A 4 41.12 54.56 -6.12
CA VAL A 4 41.11 53.20 -5.59
C VAL A 4 39.93 52.43 -6.17
N LYS A 5 40.20 51.49 -7.08
CA LYS A 5 39.24 50.51 -7.59
C LYS A 5 39.27 49.29 -6.67
N ILE A 6 38.17 48.99 -5.99
CA ILE A 6 38.01 47.72 -5.26
C ILE A 6 37.10 46.82 -6.10
N THR A 7 37.75 45.88 -6.77
CA THR A 7 37.18 44.88 -7.67
C THR A 7 36.34 43.88 -6.88
N LYS A 8 35.13 43.61 -7.39
CA LYS A 8 34.21 42.59 -6.88
C LYS A 8 34.86 41.20 -6.95
N GLY A 9 35.16 40.60 -5.79
CA GLY A 9 35.53 39.19 -5.68
C GLY A 9 34.28 38.35 -5.47
N LEU A 10 33.74 37.77 -6.55
CA LEU A 10 32.70 36.73 -6.48
C LEU A 10 33.40 35.40 -6.17
N VAL A 11 33.35 34.95 -4.92
CA VAL A 11 33.79 33.61 -4.53
C VAL A 11 32.73 32.62 -5.00
N LEU A 12 33.01 31.92 -6.09
CA LEU A 12 32.18 30.85 -6.62
C LEU A 12 32.48 29.57 -5.82
N LEU A 13 31.63 29.26 -4.85
CA LEU A 13 31.69 28.04 -4.04
C LEU A 13 31.20 26.87 -4.90
N ALA A 14 32.13 26.16 -5.53
CA ALA A 14 31.83 24.95 -6.30
C ALA A 14 31.41 23.83 -5.35
N LEU A 15 30.10 23.59 -5.24
CA LEU A 15 29.54 22.42 -4.58
C LEU A 15 29.81 21.18 -5.48
N PRO A 16 30.37 20.08 -4.94
CA PRO A 16 30.44 18.84 -5.69
C PRO A 16 29.03 18.28 -5.86
N ALA A 17 28.55 18.27 -7.11
CA ALA A 17 27.33 17.58 -7.48
C ALA A 17 27.55 16.07 -7.29
N LEU A 18 27.01 15.51 -6.20
CA LEU A 18 26.88 14.07 -6.01
C LEU A 18 25.91 13.55 -7.08
N VAL A 19 26.49 13.03 -8.17
CA VAL A 19 25.75 12.29 -9.20
C VAL A 19 25.38 10.95 -8.58
N THR A 20 24.18 10.83 -8.03
CA THR A 20 23.63 9.54 -7.62
C THR A 20 23.29 8.78 -8.89
N THR A 21 24.19 7.90 -9.32
CA THR A 21 23.92 6.91 -10.35
C THR A 21 22.75 6.06 -9.88
N ALA A 22 21.57 6.32 -10.44
CA ALA A 22 20.41 5.47 -10.26
C ALA A 22 20.72 4.13 -10.93
N CYS A 23 21.11 3.12 -10.13
CA CYS A 23 21.24 1.75 -10.60
C CYS A 23 19.89 1.30 -11.16
N SER A 24 19.76 1.37 -12.48
CA SER A 24 18.58 0.91 -13.18
C SER A 24 18.69 -0.61 -13.29
N HIS A 25 18.10 -1.33 -12.34
CA HIS A 25 17.97 -2.79 -12.40
C HIS A 25 16.93 -3.15 -13.46
N SER A 26 17.34 -3.14 -14.74
CA SER A 26 16.46 -3.40 -15.88
C SER A 26 15.72 -4.73 -15.76
N ASP A 27 16.35 -5.71 -15.11
CA ASP A 27 15.92 -7.11 -15.04
C ASP A 27 15.20 -7.45 -13.72
N ALA A 28 15.04 -6.48 -12.81
CA ALA A 28 14.30 -6.70 -11.58
C ALA A 28 12.82 -6.96 -11.89
N LYS A 29 12.28 -8.03 -11.28
CA LYS A 29 10.90 -8.50 -11.48
C LYS A 29 9.86 -7.70 -10.69
N TYR A 30 10.30 -6.92 -9.72
CA TYR A 30 9.39 -6.18 -8.85
C TYR A 30 9.63 -4.68 -8.97
N LYS A 31 8.57 -3.90 -8.73
CA LYS A 31 8.64 -2.44 -8.62
C LYS A 31 8.09 -2.00 -7.28
N ASN A 32 8.91 -1.30 -6.49
CA ASN A 32 8.49 -0.68 -5.24
C ASN A 32 7.52 0.47 -5.54
N LEU A 33 6.35 0.48 -4.90
CA LEU A 33 5.34 1.53 -5.13
C LEU A 33 5.62 2.83 -4.38
N GLN A 34 6.38 2.79 -3.28
CA GLN A 34 6.78 3.97 -2.53
C GLN A 34 7.84 4.78 -3.27
N THR A 35 8.86 4.11 -3.84
CA THR A 35 9.97 4.80 -4.54
C THR A 35 9.79 4.83 -6.06
N GLY A 36 9.00 3.92 -6.63
CA GLY A 36 8.86 3.73 -8.07
C GLY A 36 10.03 2.97 -8.71
N GLU A 37 11.01 2.53 -7.93
CA GLU A 37 12.21 1.85 -8.41
C GLU A 37 11.96 0.36 -8.62
N LYS A 38 12.71 -0.25 -9.54
CA LYS A 38 12.72 -1.70 -9.68
C LYS A 38 13.62 -2.31 -8.60
N VAL A 39 13.13 -3.34 -7.92
CA VAL A 39 13.75 -3.95 -6.74
C VAL A 39 13.76 -5.47 -6.82
N TYR A 40 14.63 -6.10 -6.03
CA TYR A 40 14.65 -7.55 -5.84
C TYR A 40 14.09 -7.85 -4.46
N ILE A 41 13.04 -8.65 -4.38
CA ILE A 41 12.38 -8.96 -3.11
C ILE A 41 12.89 -10.30 -2.57
N ILE A 42 13.32 -10.29 -1.31
CA ILE A 42 13.46 -11.49 -0.48
C ILE A 42 12.44 -11.40 0.67
N LYS A 43 12.02 -12.55 1.19
CA LYS A 43 11.14 -12.62 2.36
C LYS A 43 11.96 -12.91 3.62
N SER A 44 11.72 -12.17 4.68
CA SER A 44 12.25 -12.48 6.01
C SER A 44 11.58 -13.73 6.59
N GLU A 45 12.08 -14.20 7.74
CA GLU A 45 11.44 -15.30 8.48
C GLU A 45 9.99 -14.98 8.90
N SER A 46 9.66 -13.70 9.10
CA SER A 46 8.30 -13.24 9.40
C SER A 46 7.41 -13.06 8.16
N GLY A 47 7.93 -13.31 6.96
CA GLY A 47 7.22 -13.11 5.69
C GLY A 47 7.34 -11.70 5.11
N GLN A 48 8.00 -10.78 5.81
CA GLN A 48 8.16 -9.39 5.38
C GLN A 48 9.05 -9.30 4.13
N ALA A 49 8.59 -8.54 3.13
CA ALA A 49 9.31 -8.25 1.91
C ALA A 49 10.42 -7.22 2.17
N ILE A 50 11.65 -7.59 1.83
CA ILE A 50 12.84 -6.77 1.97
C ILE A 50 13.49 -6.65 0.59
N ASP A 51 13.87 -5.44 0.20
CA ASP A 51 14.70 -5.24 -0.98
C ASP A 51 16.11 -5.80 -0.69
N SER A 52 16.51 -6.83 -1.43
CA SER A 52 17.78 -7.53 -1.19
C SER A 52 19.01 -6.65 -1.45
N VAL A 53 18.86 -5.56 -2.20
CA VAL A 53 19.97 -4.65 -2.50
C VAL A 53 20.17 -3.64 -1.37
N SER A 54 19.10 -2.94 -0.97
CA SER A 54 19.18 -1.92 0.09
C SER A 54 19.03 -2.47 1.50
N GLY A 55 18.52 -3.70 1.66
CA GLY A 55 18.18 -4.30 2.96
C GLY A 55 16.98 -3.64 3.64
N LYS A 56 16.23 -2.79 2.94
CA LYS A 56 15.09 -2.05 3.49
C LYS A 56 13.78 -2.80 3.28
N PRO A 57 12.85 -2.74 4.25
CA PRO A 57 11.51 -3.29 4.07
C PRO A 57 10.78 -2.55 2.94
N VAL A 58 10.01 -3.30 2.17
CA VAL A 58 9.19 -2.79 1.07
C VAL A 58 7.72 -3.00 1.42
N GLU A 59 6.99 -1.92 1.65
CA GLU A 59 5.60 -2.00 2.12
C GLU A 59 4.63 -2.46 1.03
N PHE A 60 4.74 -1.92 -0.18
CA PHE A 60 3.95 -2.34 -1.34
C PHE A 60 4.83 -2.43 -2.56
N TYR A 61 4.66 -3.51 -3.32
CA TYR A 61 5.35 -3.70 -4.58
C TYR A 61 4.46 -4.36 -5.62
N VAL A 62 4.82 -4.17 -6.89
CA VAL A 62 4.14 -4.79 -8.03
C VAL A 62 5.05 -5.85 -8.63
N ASP A 63 4.52 -7.04 -8.81
CA ASP A 63 5.10 -8.06 -9.68
C ASP A 63 4.93 -7.62 -11.13
N LEU A 64 6.05 -7.42 -11.84
CA LEU A 64 6.03 -6.92 -13.22
C LEU A 64 5.63 -7.99 -14.23
N ASP A 65 5.68 -9.27 -13.86
CA ASP A 65 5.24 -10.38 -14.71
C ASP A 65 3.72 -10.55 -14.59
N THR A 66 3.18 -10.66 -13.37
CA THR A 66 1.74 -10.88 -13.16
C THR A 66 0.91 -9.60 -13.10
N LYS A 67 1.56 -8.45 -12.90
CA LYS A 67 0.93 -7.14 -12.62
C LYS A 67 0.16 -7.08 -11.30
N ASP A 68 0.40 -8.03 -10.40
CA ASP A 68 -0.21 -8.04 -9.08
C ASP A 68 0.50 -7.07 -8.12
N THR A 69 -0.30 -6.36 -7.34
CA THR A 69 0.13 -5.56 -6.19
C THR A 69 0.14 -6.45 -4.96
N ILE A 70 1.28 -6.48 -4.26
CA ILE A 70 1.49 -7.33 -3.11
C ILE A 70 1.78 -6.46 -1.88
N TYR A 71 1.15 -6.81 -0.77
CA TYR A 71 1.45 -6.20 0.53
C TYR A 71 2.68 -6.86 1.11
N GLY A 72 3.73 -6.09 1.35
CA GLY A 72 5.03 -6.61 1.75
C GLY A 72 5.09 -7.16 3.15
N GLU A 73 4.22 -6.74 4.06
CA GLU A 73 4.20 -7.29 5.42
C GLU A 73 3.72 -8.75 5.45
N THR A 74 2.67 -9.08 4.69
CA THR A 74 2.02 -10.40 4.70
C THR A 74 2.32 -11.24 3.46
N GLY A 75 2.70 -10.61 2.36
CA GLY A 75 2.82 -11.23 1.04
C GLY A 75 1.48 -11.45 0.32
N GLU A 76 0.37 -10.89 0.82
CA GLU A 76 -0.94 -11.04 0.20
C GLU A 76 -1.11 -10.14 -1.04
N VAL A 77 -1.86 -10.65 -2.02
CA VAL A 77 -2.24 -9.88 -3.21
C VAL A 77 -3.38 -8.91 -2.85
N VAL A 78 -3.13 -7.62 -3.04
CA VAL A 78 -4.01 -6.50 -2.64
C VAL A 78 -4.45 -5.65 -3.82
N ASN A 79 -4.58 -6.27 -5.00
CA ASN A 79 -5.12 -5.62 -6.20
C ASN A 79 -6.44 -4.92 -5.92
N ASN A 80 -6.54 -3.65 -6.36
CA ASN A 80 -7.70 -2.78 -6.12
C ASN A 80 -8.05 -2.54 -4.64
N LYS A 81 -7.23 -2.99 -3.68
CA LYS A 81 -7.44 -2.81 -2.23
C LYS A 81 -6.50 -1.80 -1.60
N ILE A 82 -5.77 -1.05 -2.43
CA ILE A 82 -4.92 0.06 -1.99
C ILE A 82 -5.42 1.38 -2.56
N VAL A 83 -5.20 2.45 -1.80
CA VAL A 83 -5.47 3.84 -2.19
C VAL A 83 -4.18 4.64 -2.13
N LYS A 84 -4.00 5.55 -3.08
CA LYS A 84 -2.89 6.50 -3.07
C LYS A 84 -3.35 7.78 -2.38
N THR A 85 -2.66 8.19 -1.32
CA THR A 85 -2.93 9.43 -0.60
C THR A 85 -2.42 10.65 -1.38
N ALA A 86 -2.83 11.84 -0.94
CA ALA A 86 -2.34 13.11 -1.51
C ALA A 86 -0.81 13.24 -1.43
N ASP A 87 -0.19 12.62 -0.43
CA ASP A 87 1.26 12.59 -0.20
C ASP A 87 2.00 11.57 -1.08
N ASN A 88 1.33 10.99 -2.08
CA ASN A 88 1.84 9.92 -2.94
C ASN A 88 2.19 8.62 -2.22
N VAL A 89 1.68 8.42 -0.99
CA VAL A 89 1.87 7.19 -0.22
C VAL A 89 0.71 6.23 -0.51
N TYR A 90 1.02 4.95 -0.68
CA TYR A 90 0.01 3.91 -0.82
C TYR A 90 -0.39 3.37 0.55
N LYS A 91 -1.68 3.18 0.79
CA LYS A 91 -2.22 2.57 2.00
C LYS A 91 -3.28 1.54 1.65
N LEU A 92 -3.48 0.55 2.51
CA LEU A 92 -4.64 -0.34 2.39
C LEU A 92 -5.92 0.46 2.56
N ASP A 93 -6.86 0.20 1.66
CA ASP A 93 -8.21 0.73 1.73
C ASP A 93 -9.01 -0.18 2.68
N GLU A 94 -9.02 0.17 3.96
CA GLU A 94 -9.72 -0.60 5.00
C GLU A 94 -11.18 -0.86 4.65
N SER A 95 -11.84 0.07 3.92
CA SER A 95 -13.22 -0.10 3.46
C SER A 95 -13.41 -1.30 2.53
N LYS A 96 -12.33 -1.78 1.87
CA LYS A 96 -12.35 -2.97 1.00
C LYS A 96 -12.01 -4.26 1.72
N PHE A 97 -11.56 -4.18 2.97
CA PHE A 97 -11.34 -5.33 3.85
C PHE A 97 -12.50 -5.52 4.83
N LYS A 98 -13.29 -4.48 5.09
CA LYS A 98 -14.53 -4.59 5.88
C LYS A 98 -15.48 -5.58 5.20
N SER A 99 -15.90 -6.57 5.98
CA SER A 99 -16.98 -7.47 5.58
C SER A 99 -18.26 -6.68 5.29
N ASP A 100 -19.14 -7.21 4.46
CA ASP A 100 -20.46 -6.57 4.20
C ASP A 100 -21.24 -6.34 5.49
N VAL A 101 -21.01 -7.20 6.49
CA VAL A 101 -21.56 -7.07 7.85
C VAL A 101 -21.06 -5.83 8.56
N GLU A 102 -19.75 -5.58 8.52
CA GLU A 102 -19.13 -4.45 9.20
C GLU A 102 -19.53 -3.12 8.56
N LYS A 103 -19.64 -3.10 7.22
CA LYS A 103 -20.18 -1.96 6.47
C LYS A 103 -21.62 -1.63 6.85
N LEU A 104 -22.45 -2.66 7.04
CA LEU A 104 -23.84 -2.53 7.45
C LEU A 104 -24.00 -2.02 8.89
N LEU A 105 -23.08 -2.39 9.78
CA LEU A 105 -23.09 -1.86 11.15
C LEU A 105 -22.68 -0.38 11.19
N GLU A 106 -21.80 0.05 10.28
CA GLU A 106 -21.38 1.45 10.17
C GLU A 106 -22.37 2.33 9.41
N SER A 107 -23.21 1.78 8.53
CA SER A 107 -24.21 2.57 7.77
C SER A 107 -25.33 3.15 8.65
N GLY A 108 -25.45 2.68 9.89
CA GLY A 108 -26.48 3.16 10.83
C GLY A 108 -27.90 2.75 10.45
N GLU A 109 -28.05 1.79 9.54
CA GLU A 109 -29.35 1.20 9.18
C GLU A 109 -29.92 0.41 10.36
N ASP A 110 -31.25 0.23 10.39
CA ASP A 110 -31.92 -0.60 11.41
C ASP A 110 -31.57 -2.08 11.22
N VAL A 111 -30.44 -2.49 11.78
CA VAL A 111 -29.93 -3.86 11.67
C VAL A 111 -30.54 -4.74 12.74
N LYS A 112 -31.25 -5.81 12.32
CA LYS A 112 -31.70 -6.87 13.22
C LYS A 112 -30.72 -8.04 13.20
N VAL A 113 -29.94 -8.16 14.27
CA VAL A 113 -29.00 -9.28 14.47
C VAL A 113 -29.67 -10.39 15.26
N LYS A 114 -29.62 -11.62 14.75
CA LYS A 114 -29.99 -12.85 15.46
C LYS A 114 -28.77 -13.78 15.50
N ARG A 115 -28.49 -14.32 16.68
CA ARG A 115 -27.43 -15.31 16.90
C ARG A 115 -28.07 -16.59 17.44
N ASP A 116 -27.94 -17.68 16.70
CA ASP A 116 -28.48 -19.00 17.02
C ASP A 116 -27.33 -20.02 17.00
N GLY A 117 -26.67 -20.23 18.15
CA GLY A 117 -25.48 -21.09 18.23
C GLY A 117 -24.32 -20.58 17.37
N ASP A 118 -23.90 -21.41 16.40
CA ASP A 118 -22.85 -21.14 15.43
C ASP A 118 -23.33 -20.33 14.21
N GLU A 119 -24.63 -20.04 14.13
CA GLU A 119 -25.25 -19.29 13.05
C GLU A 119 -25.43 -17.81 13.44
N LEU A 120 -24.95 -16.89 12.59
CA LEU A 120 -25.22 -15.45 12.68
C LEU A 120 -26.11 -15.02 11.51
N LYS A 121 -27.29 -14.47 11.81
CA LYS A 121 -28.22 -13.89 10.84
C LYS A 121 -28.31 -12.39 11.04
N ILE A 122 -27.98 -11.63 10.00
CA ILE A 122 -28.11 -10.17 9.96
C ILE A 122 -29.17 -9.84 8.92
N LYS A 123 -30.21 -9.12 9.34
CA LYS A 123 -31.28 -8.66 8.45
C LYS A 123 -31.31 -7.14 8.44
N THR A 124 -31.26 -6.57 7.25
CA THR A 124 -31.67 -5.20 6.96
C THR A 124 -32.92 -5.22 6.10
N ASP A 125 -33.42 -4.03 5.74
CA ASP A 125 -34.60 -3.94 4.88
C ASP A 125 -34.35 -4.47 3.47
N ASP A 126 -33.14 -4.30 2.96
CA ASP A 126 -32.77 -4.72 1.61
C ASP A 126 -32.11 -6.09 1.53
N LYS A 127 -31.44 -6.53 2.61
CA LYS A 127 -30.58 -7.73 2.57
C LYS A 127 -30.71 -8.60 3.80
N LYS A 128 -30.49 -9.89 3.59
CA LYS A 128 -30.28 -10.87 4.65
C LYS A 128 -28.92 -11.54 4.45
N ILE A 129 -28.04 -11.35 5.42
CA ILE A 129 -26.74 -12.03 5.50
C ILE A 129 -26.87 -13.16 6.52
N LYS A 130 -26.38 -14.34 6.16
CA LYS A 130 -26.32 -15.52 7.03
C LYS A 130 -24.89 -16.05 7.02
N ILE A 131 -24.29 -16.21 8.20
CA ILE A 131 -22.97 -16.78 8.40
C ILE A 131 -23.14 -18.09 9.18
N GLU A 132 -22.68 -19.20 8.62
CA GLU A 132 -22.66 -20.54 9.22
C GLU A 132 -21.29 -21.15 8.99
N ASP A 133 -20.61 -21.62 10.04
CA ASP A 133 -19.35 -22.36 9.93
C ASP A 133 -18.27 -21.68 9.05
N GLY A 134 -18.22 -20.34 9.06
CA GLY A 134 -17.29 -19.55 8.25
C GLY A 134 -17.74 -19.31 6.80
N GLU A 135 -18.84 -19.91 6.34
CA GLU A 135 -19.44 -19.62 5.04
C GLU A 135 -20.42 -18.44 5.14
N THR A 136 -20.29 -17.47 4.24
CA THR A 136 -21.20 -16.31 4.16
C THR A 136 -22.19 -16.47 3.00
N LYS A 137 -23.49 -16.45 3.30
CA LYS A 137 -24.59 -16.44 2.33
C LYS A 137 -25.31 -15.10 2.38
N VAL A 138 -25.29 -14.37 1.27
CA VAL A 138 -26.01 -13.09 1.10
C VAL A 138 -27.24 -13.33 0.23
N LYS A 139 -28.40 -12.90 0.70
CA LYS A 139 -29.66 -12.92 -0.06
C LYS A 139 -30.26 -11.51 -0.07
N ASP A 140 -30.36 -10.93 -1.26
CA ASP A 140 -31.18 -9.73 -1.48
C ASP A 140 -32.66 -10.11 -1.30
N ARG A 141 -33.44 -9.19 -0.74
CA ARG A 141 -34.82 -9.46 -0.29
C ARG A 141 -35.79 -9.74 -1.43
#